data_AF-A0A255Z7Y4-F1
#
_entry.id   AF-A0A255Z7Y4-F1
#
_cell.length_a   1.000
_cell.length_b   1.000
_cell.length_c   1.000
_cell.angle_alpha   90.00
_cell.angle_beta   90.00
_cell.angle_gamma   90.00
#
_symmetry.space_group_name_H-M   'P 1'
#
loop_
_entity.id
_entity.type
_entity.pdbx_description
1 polymer ?
#
loop_
_entity_poly.entity_id
_entity_poly.type
_entity_poly.pdbx_seq_one_letter_code
_entity_poly.pdbx_strand_id
1 'polypeptide(L)'
;MFYQSILYSLVIFFILLFGATAIYAHFEVKNRELLKTATQLHRGTKTERALVLKLLKAGIPPGAIYHDLYIKKHNGTYCQIDLVVATKVGLIVFEVKRYNGWIFGTGYQRQWTQVLAYGKEKYRFYNPIMQNDKHIFDLRKKLPQENIPYFSVIVFYGDCVLKDVSFVPDNVYLVKSDRILDVVERILNNNQPAEYQNKREIIRVLAQAAKNGEDLTVQAQHIENIRNRFGRESRV
;
A
#
# COMPACT_ATOMS: atom_id res chain seq x y z
N MET A 1 -26.96 -24.29 -45.72
CA MET A 1 -25.65 -24.60 -45.10
C MET A 1 -25.01 -23.37 -44.44
N PHE A 2 -24.83 -22.24 -45.13
CA PHE A 2 -24.17 -21.04 -44.57
C PHE A 2 -24.82 -20.47 -43.27
N TYR A 3 -26.15 -20.38 -43.22
CA TYR A 3 -26.85 -19.87 -42.04
C TYR A 3 -26.72 -20.79 -40.81
N GLN A 4 -26.74 -22.11 -41.02
CA GLN A 4 -26.51 -23.09 -39.95
C GLN A 4 -25.10 -22.99 -39.40
N SER A 5 -24.07 -22.89 -40.25
CA SER A 5 -22.68 -22.71 -39.78
C SER A 5 -22.48 -21.43 -38.98
N ILE A 6 -23.17 -20.34 -39.35
CA ILE A 6 -23.15 -19.09 -38.58
C ILE A 6 -23.82 -19.29 -37.21
N LEU A 7 -24.99 -19.94 -37.18
CA LEU A 7 -25.72 -20.20 -35.94
C LEU A 7 -24.89 -21.07 -34.97
N TYR A 8 -24.27 -22.15 -35.45
CA TYR A 8 -23.39 -22.98 -34.62
C TYR A 8 -22.18 -22.18 -34.08
N SER A 9 -21.56 -21.36 -34.92
CA SER A 9 -20.43 -20.52 -34.51
C SER A 9 -20.84 -19.51 -33.42
N LEU A 10 -22.02 -18.91 -33.55
CA LEU A 10 -22.56 -17.99 -32.53
C LEU A 10 -22.85 -18.71 -31.21
N VAL A 11 -23.46 -19.90 -31.26
CA VAL A 11 -23.73 -20.71 -30.06
C VAL A 11 -22.42 -21.07 -29.34
N ILE A 12 -21.41 -21.53 -30.07
CA ILE A 12 -20.09 -21.85 -29.50
C ILE A 12 -19.46 -20.59 -28.89
N PHE A 13 -19.52 -19.45 -29.57
CA PHE A 13 -19.01 -18.18 -29.04
C PHE A 13 -19.67 -17.80 -27.72
N PHE A 14 -21.00 -17.88 -27.61
CA PHE A 14 -21.71 -17.57 -26.36
C PHE A 14 -21.41 -18.57 -25.24
N ILE A 15 -21.23 -19.86 -25.55
CA ILE A 15 -20.80 -20.87 -24.56
C ILE A 15 -19.41 -20.53 -24.03
N LEU A 16 -18.46 -20.19 -24.92
CA LEU A 16 -17.10 -19.80 -24.52
C LEU A 16 -17.10 -18.51 -23.70
N LEU A 17 -17.89 -17.52 -24.11
CA LEU A 17 -18.05 -16.26 -23.38
C LEU A 17 -18.66 -16.48 -21.99
N PHE A 18 -19.70 -17.31 -21.89
CA PHE A 18 -20.29 -17.68 -20.61
C PHE A 18 -19.29 -18.44 -19.73
N GLY A 19 -18.57 -19.40 -20.28
CA GLY A 19 -17.51 -20.13 -19.57
C GLY A 19 -16.42 -19.18 -19.04
N ALA A 20 -15.94 -18.24 -19.86
CA ALA A 20 -14.95 -17.25 -19.46
C ALA A 20 -15.45 -16.32 -18.34
N THR A 21 -16.70 -15.86 -18.43
CA THR A 21 -17.29 -14.99 -17.39
C THR A 21 -17.54 -15.74 -16.08
N ALA A 22 -17.97 -17.01 -16.14
CA ALA A 22 -18.13 -17.87 -14.97
C ALA A 22 -16.77 -18.14 -14.29
N ILE A 23 -15.72 -18.44 -15.08
CA ILE A 23 -14.34 -18.60 -14.58
C ILE A 23 -13.86 -17.32 -13.91
N TYR A 24 -14.03 -16.16 -14.56
CA TYR A 24 -13.66 -14.86 -14.01
C TYR A 24 -14.40 -14.58 -12.69
N ALA A 25 -15.71 -14.81 -12.64
CA ALA A 25 -16.52 -14.62 -11.44
C ALA A 25 -16.03 -15.52 -10.28
N HIS A 26 -15.72 -16.78 -10.56
CA HIS A 26 -15.16 -17.70 -9.57
C HIS A 26 -13.82 -17.22 -9.01
N PHE A 27 -12.92 -16.75 -9.88
CA PHE A 27 -11.65 -16.17 -9.44
C PHE A 27 -11.86 -14.92 -8.59
N GLU A 28 -12.80 -14.06 -8.94
CA GLU A 28 -13.12 -12.86 -8.15
C GLU A 28 -13.71 -13.19 -6.78
N VAL A 29 -14.56 -14.21 -6.67
CA VAL A 29 -15.05 -14.70 -5.37
C VAL A 29 -13.88 -15.20 -4.53
N LYS A 30 -13.00 -16.05 -5.09
CA LYS A 30 -11.81 -16.53 -4.36
C LYS A 30 -10.88 -15.40 -3.93
N ASN A 31 -10.66 -14.40 -4.80
CA ASN A 31 -9.86 -13.22 -4.47
C ASN A 31 -10.46 -12.44 -3.30
N ARG A 32 -11.79 -12.29 -3.26
CA ARG A 32 -12.48 -11.60 -2.17
C ARG A 32 -12.40 -12.39 -0.86
N GLU A 33 -12.62 -13.70 -0.89
CA GLU A 33 -12.50 -14.55 0.30
C GLU A 33 -11.08 -14.54 0.85
N LEU A 34 -10.07 -14.62 -0.01
CA LEU A 34 -8.67 -14.49 0.39
C LEU A 34 -8.40 -13.12 1.02
N LEU A 35 -8.83 -12.04 0.38
CA LEU A 35 -8.62 -10.68 0.88
C LEU A 35 -9.25 -10.47 2.27
N LYS A 36 -10.44 -11.03 2.51
CA LYS A 36 -11.15 -10.98 3.81
C LYS A 36 -10.35 -11.61 4.97
N THR A 37 -9.38 -12.49 4.69
CA THR A 37 -8.52 -13.07 5.73
C THR A 37 -7.57 -12.07 6.37
N ALA A 38 -7.26 -10.95 5.69
CA ALA A 38 -6.35 -9.92 6.18
C ALA A 38 -7.01 -8.54 6.35
N THR A 39 -8.08 -8.24 5.61
CA THR A 39 -8.76 -6.94 5.72
C THR A 39 -10.20 -6.95 5.24
N GLN A 40 -11.01 -6.02 5.73
CA GLN A 40 -12.39 -5.85 5.29
C GLN A 40 -12.45 -5.13 3.92
N LEU A 41 -13.39 -5.53 3.06
CA LEU A 41 -13.44 -5.09 1.66
C LEU A 41 -13.73 -3.59 1.44
N HIS A 42 -14.22 -2.89 2.48
CA HIS A 42 -14.52 -1.46 2.41
C HIS A 42 -13.40 -0.57 2.96
N ARG A 43 -12.39 -1.15 3.62
CA ARG A 43 -11.29 -0.41 4.27
C ARG A 43 -10.18 -0.03 3.30
N GLY A 44 -9.54 1.12 3.52
CA GLY A 44 -8.51 1.65 2.62
C GLY A 44 -8.98 1.84 1.17
N THR A 45 -8.04 2.09 0.27
CA THR A 45 -8.33 2.23 -1.16
C THR A 45 -8.35 0.87 -1.88
N LYS A 46 -8.95 0.84 -3.08
CA LYS A 46 -8.88 -0.35 -3.96
C LYS A 46 -7.43 -0.76 -4.28
N THR A 47 -6.53 0.23 -4.36
CA THR A 47 -5.12 0.03 -4.68
C THR A 47 -4.37 -0.63 -3.54
N GLU A 48 -4.59 -0.19 -2.30
CA GLU A 48 -4.02 -0.83 -1.11
C GLU A 48 -4.55 -2.26 -0.93
N ARG A 49 -5.85 -2.48 -1.14
CA ARG A 49 -6.44 -3.84 -1.13
C ARG A 49 -5.84 -4.74 -2.22
N ALA A 50 -5.49 -4.19 -3.38
CA ALA A 50 -4.78 -4.95 -4.41
C ALA A 50 -3.35 -5.32 -3.99
N LEU A 51 -2.68 -4.47 -3.20
CA LEU A 51 -1.38 -4.79 -2.58
C LEU A 51 -1.52 -5.93 -1.58
N VAL A 52 -2.49 -5.85 -0.66
CA VAL A 52 -2.79 -6.93 0.30
C VAL A 52 -3.01 -8.25 -0.43
N LEU A 53 -3.88 -8.26 -1.45
CA LEU A 53 -4.16 -9.48 -2.22
C LEU A 53 -2.91 -10.03 -2.91
N LYS A 54 -2.04 -9.16 -3.45
CA LYS A 54 -0.77 -9.57 -4.08
C LYS A 54 0.15 -10.26 -3.08
N LEU A 55 0.29 -9.71 -1.87
CA LEU A 55 1.11 -10.29 -0.81
C LEU A 55 0.54 -11.64 -0.31
N LEU A 56 -0.78 -11.73 -0.15
CA LEU A 56 -1.46 -12.97 0.22
C LEU A 56 -1.23 -14.08 -0.82
N LYS A 57 -1.34 -13.75 -2.11
CA LYS A 57 -1.07 -14.69 -3.22
C LYS A 57 0.40 -15.12 -3.28
N ALA A 58 1.31 -14.28 -2.81
CA ALA A 58 2.73 -14.61 -2.68
C ALA A 58 3.05 -15.45 -1.42
N GLY A 59 2.04 -15.83 -0.63
CA GLY A 59 2.20 -16.69 0.54
C GLY A 59 2.56 -15.94 1.83
N ILE A 60 2.49 -14.60 1.85
CA ILE A 60 2.60 -13.86 3.11
C ILE A 60 1.38 -14.20 3.98
N PRO A 61 1.56 -14.67 5.22
CA PRO A 61 0.45 -15.07 6.08
C PRO A 61 -0.50 -13.90 6.38
N PRO A 62 -1.83 -14.09 6.37
CA PRO A 62 -2.78 -13.02 6.66
C PRO A 62 -2.53 -12.34 8.01
N GLY A 63 -2.19 -13.11 9.04
CA GLY A 63 -1.88 -12.59 10.39
C GLY A 63 -0.60 -11.76 10.48
N ALA A 64 0.21 -11.71 9.43
CA ALA A 64 1.39 -10.86 9.33
C ALA A 64 1.09 -9.54 8.60
N ILE A 65 -0.08 -9.38 7.99
CA ILE A 65 -0.46 -8.24 7.16
C ILE A 65 -1.45 -7.38 7.93
N TYR A 66 -1.10 -6.14 8.18
CA TYR A 66 -1.96 -5.15 8.83
C TYR A 66 -2.23 -4.04 7.83
N HIS A 67 -3.50 -3.84 7.48
CA HIS A 67 -3.93 -2.90 6.46
C HIS A 67 -4.70 -1.74 7.09
N ASP A 68 -4.46 -0.53 6.57
CA ASP A 68 -5.17 0.70 6.91
C ASP A 68 -5.09 1.02 8.42
N LEU A 69 -3.86 1.10 8.95
CA LEU A 69 -3.60 1.28 10.38
C LEU A 69 -3.71 2.75 10.77
N TYR A 70 -4.34 3.03 11.92
CA TYR A 70 -4.41 4.37 12.49
C TYR A 70 -3.66 4.42 13.83
N ILE A 71 -2.52 5.10 13.82
CA ILE A 71 -1.65 5.27 14.99
C ILE A 71 -1.98 6.58 15.70
N LYS A 72 -2.35 6.49 16.98
CA LYS A 72 -2.66 7.66 17.81
C LYS A 72 -1.37 8.37 18.24
N LYS A 73 -1.11 9.59 17.77
CA LYS A 73 0.02 10.43 18.18
C LYS A 73 -0.15 10.96 19.62
N HIS A 74 0.94 11.46 20.20
CA HIS A 74 0.95 12.05 21.54
C HIS A 74 -0.04 13.23 21.67
N ASN A 75 -0.19 14.04 20.64
CA ASN A 75 -1.11 15.18 20.61
C ASN A 75 -2.59 14.78 20.41
N GLY A 76 -2.93 13.50 20.54
CA GLY A 76 -4.30 12.98 20.40
C GLY A 76 -4.79 12.78 18.96
N THR A 77 -4.08 13.30 17.95
CA THR A 77 -4.42 13.09 16.53
C THR A 77 -3.95 11.74 16.02
N TYR A 78 -4.43 11.30 14.84
CA TYR A 78 -4.00 10.04 14.22
C TYR A 78 -3.15 10.28 12.97
N CYS A 79 -2.21 9.36 12.69
CA CYS A 79 -1.64 9.16 11.37
C CYS A 79 -2.10 7.82 10.82
N GLN A 80 -2.38 7.78 9.52
CA GLN A 80 -2.79 6.58 8.82
C GLN A 80 -1.56 6.00 8.10
N ILE A 81 -1.38 4.69 8.20
CA ILE A 81 -0.33 3.93 7.52
C ILE A 81 -1.05 2.92 6.64
N ASP A 82 -0.77 2.96 5.33
CA ASP A 82 -1.48 2.15 4.34
C ASP A 82 -1.39 0.65 4.65
N LEU A 83 -0.18 0.17 4.90
CA LEU A 83 0.05 -1.24 5.17
C LEU A 83 1.36 -1.47 5.94
N VAL A 84 1.32 -2.36 6.92
CA VAL A 84 2.51 -2.89 7.61
C VAL A 84 2.52 -4.41 7.50
N VAL A 85 3.67 -4.98 7.13
CA VAL A 85 3.90 -6.42 7.16
C VAL A 85 4.94 -6.74 8.23
N ALA A 86 4.57 -7.55 9.21
CA ALA A 86 5.48 -8.06 10.22
C ALA A 86 6.21 -9.29 9.67
N THR A 87 7.53 -9.26 9.63
CA THR A 87 8.34 -10.34 9.03
C THR A 87 9.35 -10.91 10.02
N LYS A 88 10.12 -11.93 9.59
CA LYS A 88 11.24 -12.45 10.39
C LYS A 88 12.42 -11.48 10.51
N VAL A 89 12.59 -10.53 9.58
CA VAL A 89 13.74 -9.61 9.51
C VAL A 89 13.43 -8.19 9.97
N GLY A 90 12.17 -7.89 10.30
CA GLY A 90 11.73 -6.53 10.66
C GLY A 90 10.31 -6.21 10.19
N LEU A 91 9.94 -4.95 10.29
CA LEU A 91 8.64 -4.44 9.83
C LEU A 91 8.80 -3.78 8.47
N ILE A 92 8.05 -4.25 7.47
CA ILE A 92 7.96 -3.57 6.17
C ILE A 92 6.76 -2.61 6.23
N VAL A 93 7.01 -1.32 6.06
CA VAL A 93 6.00 -0.26 6.12
C VAL A 93 5.80 0.27 4.71
N PHE A 94 4.59 0.12 4.17
CA PHE A 94 4.27 0.50 2.80
C PHE A 94 3.55 1.84 2.75
N GLU A 95 3.88 2.62 1.72
CA GLU A 95 3.16 3.82 1.30
C GLU A 95 2.74 3.63 -0.16
N VAL A 96 1.45 3.73 -0.45
CA VAL A 96 0.86 3.44 -1.77
C VAL A 96 0.52 4.75 -2.47
N LYS A 97 1.20 5.00 -3.59
CA LYS A 97 0.96 6.18 -4.42
C LYS A 97 0.40 5.80 -5.78
N ARG A 98 -0.62 6.54 -6.22
CA ARG A 98 -1.24 6.40 -7.54
C ARG A 98 -1.00 7.65 -8.37
N TYR A 99 0.22 7.78 -8.90
CA TYR A 99 0.59 8.84 -9.83
C TYR A 99 0.77 8.32 -11.25
N ASN A 100 0.52 9.19 -12.23
CA ASN A 100 0.79 8.96 -13.65
C ASN A 100 1.86 9.95 -14.16
N GLY A 101 2.39 9.71 -15.35
CA GLY A 101 3.34 10.61 -16.02
C GLY A 101 4.75 10.52 -15.43
N TRP A 102 5.48 11.63 -15.42
CA TRP A 102 6.87 11.64 -14.93
C TRP A 102 6.93 12.17 -13.50
N ILE A 103 7.71 11.48 -12.67
CA ILE A 103 7.93 11.88 -11.28
C ILE A 103 9.39 12.26 -11.11
N PHE A 104 9.60 13.42 -10.48
CA PHE A 104 10.90 14.01 -10.19
C PHE A 104 10.98 14.36 -8.71
N GLY A 105 12.12 14.13 -8.09
CA GLY A 105 12.41 14.59 -6.74
C GLY A 105 13.47 13.74 -6.04
N THR A 106 14.10 14.28 -5.02
CA THR A 106 15.15 13.57 -4.27
C THR A 106 14.65 13.07 -2.91
N GLY A 107 15.39 12.16 -2.27
CA GLY A 107 15.05 11.67 -0.93
C GLY A 107 14.95 12.76 0.14
N TYR A 108 15.68 13.86 0.00
CA TYR A 108 15.73 14.94 1.00
C TYR A 108 14.84 16.15 0.66
N GLN A 109 14.29 16.21 -0.56
CA GLN A 109 13.39 17.27 -0.95
C GLN A 109 12.01 17.11 -0.30
N ARG A 110 11.48 18.18 0.30
CA ARG A 110 10.16 18.15 0.96
C ARG A 110 9.00 17.86 0.00
N GLN A 111 9.12 18.33 -1.23
CA GLN A 111 8.09 18.20 -2.26
C GLN A 111 8.70 17.59 -3.51
N TRP A 112 7.99 16.64 -4.10
CA TRP A 112 8.28 16.08 -5.42
C TRP A 112 7.39 16.73 -6.48
N THR A 113 7.76 16.57 -7.74
CA THR A 113 7.01 17.11 -8.88
C THR A 113 6.50 15.96 -9.75
N GLN A 114 5.20 15.96 -10.00
CA GLN A 114 4.55 15.17 -11.03
C GLN A 114 4.40 16.02 -12.29
N VAL A 115 4.73 15.45 -13.44
CA VAL A 115 4.59 16.07 -14.75
C VAL A 115 3.68 15.22 -15.63
N LEU A 116 2.61 15.84 -16.13
CA LEU A 116 1.58 15.23 -16.96
C LEU A 116 1.52 15.91 -18.34
N ALA A 117 0.64 15.40 -19.22
CA ALA A 117 0.34 16.00 -20.52
C ALA A 117 1.59 16.36 -21.34
N TYR A 118 2.55 15.43 -21.42
CA TYR A 118 3.82 15.60 -22.14
C TYR A 118 4.61 16.86 -21.73
N GLY A 119 4.58 17.23 -20.44
CA GLY A 119 5.33 18.36 -19.91
C GLY A 119 4.50 19.61 -19.63
N LYS A 120 3.24 19.65 -20.08
CA LYS A 120 2.38 20.85 -19.99
C LYS A 120 1.83 21.11 -18.59
N GLU A 121 1.64 20.06 -17.80
CA GLU A 121 1.05 20.16 -16.47
C GLU A 121 2.05 19.70 -15.42
N LYS A 122 2.25 20.51 -14.37
CA LYS A 122 3.17 20.21 -13.27
C LYS A 122 2.47 20.40 -11.94
N TYR A 123 2.52 19.36 -11.10
CA TYR A 123 1.92 19.37 -9.78
C TYR A 123 2.97 19.01 -8.74
N ARG A 124 3.03 19.77 -7.64
CA ARG A 124 3.89 19.43 -6.50
C ARG A 124 3.09 18.61 -5.49
N PHE A 125 3.74 17.63 -4.89
CA PHE A 125 3.16 16.81 -3.83
C PHE A 125 4.21 16.47 -2.79
N TYR A 126 3.76 16.21 -1.56
CA TYR A 126 4.67 15.90 -0.46
C TYR A 126 5.44 14.61 -0.74
N ASN A 127 6.74 14.62 -0.44
CA ASN A 127 7.63 13.51 -0.72
C ASN A 127 7.15 12.23 0.03
N PRO A 128 6.84 11.13 -0.69
CA PRO A 128 6.33 9.91 -0.09
C PRO A 128 7.37 9.19 0.79
N ILE A 129 8.67 9.40 0.54
CA ILE A 129 9.74 8.88 1.41
C ILE A 129 9.63 9.52 2.79
N MET A 130 9.53 10.86 2.83
CA MET A 130 9.42 11.59 4.09
C MET A 130 8.09 11.31 4.81
N GLN A 131 7.02 11.08 4.04
CA GLN A 131 5.74 10.67 4.62
C GLN A 131 5.87 9.33 5.34
N ASN A 132 6.45 8.33 4.68
CA ASN A 132 6.58 7.00 5.25
C ASN A 132 7.64 6.95 6.37
N ASP A 133 8.68 7.77 6.31
CA ASP A 133 9.62 7.96 7.42
C ASP A 133 8.92 8.48 8.68
N LYS A 134 8.01 9.45 8.52
CA LYS A 134 7.18 9.94 9.63
C LYS A 134 6.25 8.84 10.18
N HIS A 135 5.67 8.01 9.32
CA HIS A 135 4.88 6.85 9.74
C HIS A 135 5.70 5.86 10.56
N ILE A 136 6.91 5.53 10.10
CA ILE A 136 7.86 4.66 10.81
C ILE A 136 8.23 5.26 12.16
N PHE A 137 8.51 6.57 12.22
CA PHE A 137 8.80 7.27 13.47
C PHE A 137 7.63 7.16 14.47
N ASP A 138 6.41 7.48 14.03
CA ASP A 138 5.21 7.44 14.89
C ASP A 138 4.91 6.00 15.36
N LEU A 139 5.11 5.00 14.49
CA LEU A 139 4.97 3.58 14.83
C LEU A 139 6.05 3.13 15.83
N ARG A 140 7.31 3.52 15.62
CA ARG A 140 8.42 3.21 16.54
C ARG A 140 8.15 3.76 17.93
N LYS A 141 7.60 4.98 18.06
CA LYS A 141 7.22 5.56 19.36
C LYS A 141 6.10 4.80 20.08
N LYS A 142 5.35 3.93 19.40
CA LYS A 142 4.33 3.06 20.00
C LYS A 142 4.84 1.68 20.36
N LEU A 143 5.98 1.28 19.83
CA LEU A 143 6.58 -0.01 20.10
C LEU A 143 7.65 0.16 21.19
N PRO A 144 7.58 -0.57 22.31
CA PRO A 144 8.54 -0.44 23.41
C PRO A 144 9.85 -1.21 23.14
N GLN A 145 10.20 -1.40 21.86
CA GLN A 145 11.36 -2.16 21.42
C GLN A 145 12.18 -1.32 20.44
N GLU A 146 13.41 -0.99 20.82
CA GLU A 146 14.23 -0.01 20.09
C GLU A 146 14.92 -0.59 18.85
N ASN A 147 15.26 -1.89 18.87
CA ASN A 147 16.17 -2.50 17.89
C ASN A 147 15.46 -3.27 16.75
N ILE A 148 14.19 -2.99 16.48
CA ILE A 148 13.48 -3.63 15.36
C ILE A 148 13.83 -2.91 14.05
N PRO A 149 14.33 -3.60 13.01
CA PRO A 149 14.53 -3.01 11.70
C PRO A 149 13.20 -2.62 11.04
N TYR A 150 13.20 -1.48 10.34
CA TYR A 150 12.07 -1.02 9.54
C TYR A 150 12.53 -0.85 8.09
N PHE A 151 11.72 -1.35 7.16
CA PHE A 151 11.95 -1.21 5.72
C PHE A 151 10.82 -0.38 5.12
N SER A 152 11.17 0.76 4.55
CA SER A 152 10.21 1.69 3.94
C SER A 152 10.01 1.31 2.48
N VAL A 153 8.78 1.00 2.06
CA VAL A 153 8.49 0.61 0.67
C VAL A 153 7.42 1.52 0.08
N ILE A 154 7.80 2.37 -0.87
CA ILE A 154 6.89 3.28 -1.55
C ILE A 154 6.51 2.62 -2.88
N VAL A 155 5.23 2.34 -3.03
CA VAL A 155 4.69 1.61 -4.18
C VAL A 155 3.95 2.54 -5.13
N PHE A 156 4.35 2.55 -6.39
CA PHE A 156 3.72 3.35 -7.45
C PHE A 156 2.81 2.49 -8.33
N TYR A 157 1.50 2.66 -8.19
CA TYR A 157 0.47 1.88 -8.91
C TYR A 157 -0.05 2.52 -10.20
N GLY A 158 0.13 3.82 -10.41
CA GLY A 158 -0.30 4.46 -11.66
C GLY A 158 0.72 4.27 -12.79
N ASP A 159 0.40 4.75 -13.98
CA ASP A 159 1.30 4.71 -15.14
C ASP A 159 2.30 5.87 -15.07
N CYS A 160 3.24 5.75 -14.14
CA CYS A 160 4.31 6.71 -13.96
C CYS A 160 5.71 6.13 -14.19
N VAL A 161 6.63 7.03 -14.53
CA VAL A 161 8.07 6.78 -14.62
C VAL A 161 8.78 7.70 -13.63
N LEU A 162 9.60 7.13 -12.75
CA LEU A 162 10.52 7.89 -11.90
C LEU A 162 11.69 8.33 -12.79
N LYS A 163 11.69 9.60 -13.23
CA LYS A 163 12.65 10.10 -14.25
C LYS A 163 13.96 10.57 -13.64
N ASP A 164 13.88 11.29 -12.53
CA ASP A 164 15.04 11.77 -11.78
C ASP A 164 14.69 11.68 -10.30
N VAL A 165 14.91 10.48 -9.75
CA VAL A 165 14.79 10.23 -8.32
C VAL A 165 16.12 9.75 -7.80
N SER A 166 16.73 10.59 -6.96
CA SER A 166 18.09 10.41 -6.45
C SER A 166 18.13 10.56 -4.93
N PHE A 167 19.25 10.14 -4.34
CA PHE A 167 19.50 10.23 -2.89
C PHE A 167 18.42 9.52 -2.04
N VAL A 168 17.96 8.35 -2.50
CA VAL A 168 17.05 7.50 -1.72
C VAL A 168 17.85 6.90 -0.55
N PRO A 169 17.41 7.06 0.72
CA PRO A 169 18.13 6.51 1.86
C PRO A 169 18.19 4.98 1.88
N ASP A 170 19.12 4.43 2.65
CA ASP A 170 19.18 3.00 2.92
C ASP A 170 17.86 2.49 3.54
N ASN A 171 17.51 1.24 3.24
CA ASN A 171 16.25 0.60 3.64
C ASN A 171 14.98 1.29 3.14
N VAL A 172 15.09 2.24 2.21
CA VAL A 172 13.96 2.82 1.46
C VAL A 172 13.95 2.26 0.05
N TYR A 173 12.79 1.76 -0.36
CA TYR A 173 12.60 1.12 -1.65
C TYR A 173 11.48 1.84 -2.41
N LEU A 174 11.80 2.31 -3.62
CA LEU A 174 10.81 2.84 -4.55
C LEU A 174 10.54 1.78 -5.61
N VAL A 175 9.28 1.39 -5.78
CA VAL A 175 8.96 0.24 -6.64
C VAL A 175 7.65 0.46 -7.40
N LYS A 176 7.63 -0.01 -8.64
CA LYS A 176 6.39 -0.12 -9.43
C LYS A 176 5.58 -1.32 -8.93
N SER A 177 4.25 -1.23 -9.04
CA SER A 177 3.38 -2.20 -8.40
C SER A 177 3.55 -3.64 -8.88
N ASP A 178 4.00 -3.85 -10.11
CA ASP A 178 4.33 -5.14 -10.72
C ASP A 178 5.55 -5.82 -10.09
N ARG A 179 6.55 -5.04 -9.63
CA ARG A 179 7.83 -5.52 -9.08
C ARG A 179 7.90 -5.57 -7.54
N ILE A 180 6.77 -5.41 -6.85
CA ILE A 180 6.74 -5.36 -5.37
C ILE A 180 7.30 -6.64 -4.74
N LEU A 181 6.97 -7.80 -5.31
CA LEU A 181 7.36 -9.10 -4.72
C LEU A 181 8.89 -9.25 -4.70
N ASP A 182 9.58 -8.84 -5.75
CA ASP A 182 11.05 -8.83 -5.81
C ASP A 182 11.67 -8.01 -4.67
N VAL A 183 11.05 -6.87 -4.32
CA VAL A 183 11.53 -6.02 -3.22
C VAL A 183 11.28 -6.70 -1.88
N VAL A 184 10.10 -7.30 -1.69
CA VAL A 184 9.78 -8.05 -0.47
C VAL A 184 10.73 -9.24 -0.29
N GLU A 185 10.95 -10.03 -1.34
CA GLU A 185 11.89 -11.16 -1.33
C GLU A 185 13.32 -10.69 -1.03
N ARG A 186 13.78 -9.62 -1.66
CA ARG A 186 15.09 -9.03 -1.39
C ARG A 186 15.23 -8.62 0.08
N ILE A 187 14.22 -7.98 0.66
CA ILE A 187 14.23 -7.61 2.08
C ILE A 187 14.33 -8.87 2.95
N LEU A 188 13.50 -9.89 2.68
CA LEU A 188 13.43 -11.11 3.48
C LEU A 188 14.69 -11.98 3.41
N ASN A 189 15.43 -11.91 2.30
CA ASN A 189 16.59 -12.77 2.03
C ASN A 189 17.94 -12.09 2.34
N ASN A 190 18.02 -10.76 2.24
CA ASN A 190 19.29 -10.04 2.39
C ASN A 190 19.49 -9.40 3.76
N ASN A 191 18.59 -9.64 4.72
CA ASN A 191 18.67 -9.07 6.07
C ASN A 191 18.70 -10.17 7.12
N GLN A 192 19.37 -9.89 8.24
CA GLN A 192 19.41 -10.79 9.39
C GLN A 192 18.05 -10.86 10.08
N PRO A 193 17.73 -11.98 10.76
CA PRO A 193 16.55 -12.06 11.61
C PRO A 193 16.51 -10.92 12.64
N ALA A 194 15.36 -10.29 12.80
CA ALA A 194 15.18 -9.21 13.76
C ALA A 194 15.12 -9.75 15.20
N GLU A 195 15.77 -9.02 16.12
CA GLU A 195 15.77 -9.31 17.55
C GLU A 195 14.49 -8.80 18.22
N TYR A 196 13.38 -9.48 17.96
CA TYR A 196 12.11 -9.19 18.61
C TYR A 196 12.13 -9.61 20.08
N GLN A 197 12.21 -8.64 20.99
CA GLN A 197 12.13 -8.87 22.45
C GLN A 197 10.74 -9.42 22.83
N ASN A 198 9.67 -8.87 22.23
CA ASN A 198 8.30 -9.32 22.47
C ASN A 198 7.44 -9.26 21.19
N LYS A 199 7.35 -10.38 20.48
CA LYS A 199 6.55 -10.49 19.24
C LYS A 199 5.06 -10.24 19.49
N ARG A 200 4.52 -10.69 20.62
CA ARG A 200 3.09 -10.57 20.95
C ARG A 200 2.67 -9.11 21.13
N GLU A 201 3.55 -8.31 21.70
CA GLU A 201 3.30 -6.88 21.90
C GLU A 201 3.27 -6.10 20.58
N ILE A 202 4.18 -6.41 19.66
CA ILE A 202 4.17 -5.81 18.31
C ILE A 202 2.87 -6.14 17.60
N ILE A 203 2.48 -7.41 17.62
CA ILE A 203 1.21 -7.88 17.06
C ILE A 203 0.03 -7.13 17.71
N ARG A 204 0.05 -6.94 19.03
CA ARG A 204 -1.01 -6.20 19.75
C ARG A 204 -1.09 -4.75 19.30
N VAL A 205 0.03 -4.06 19.17
CA VAL A 205 0.07 -2.65 18.72
C VAL A 205 -0.43 -2.52 17.28
N LEU A 206 0.05 -3.38 16.37
CA LEU A 206 -0.36 -3.36 14.96
C LEU A 206 -1.85 -3.73 14.81
N ALA A 207 -2.33 -4.74 15.53
CA ALA A 207 -3.74 -5.13 15.53
C ALA A 207 -4.64 -4.03 16.10
N GLN A 208 -4.22 -3.36 17.19
CA GLN A 208 -4.98 -2.25 17.75
C GLN A 208 -5.02 -1.05 16.78
N ALA A 209 -3.91 -0.74 16.12
CA ALA A 209 -3.88 0.32 15.12
C ALA A 209 -4.74 -0.01 13.90
N ALA A 210 -4.73 -1.27 13.44
CA ALA A 210 -5.65 -1.73 12.41
C ALA A 210 -7.11 -1.64 12.88
N LYS A 211 -7.42 -1.95 14.14
CA LYS A 211 -8.78 -1.79 14.70
C LYS A 211 -9.22 -0.33 14.74
N ASN A 212 -8.31 0.60 15.07
CA ASN A 212 -8.62 2.03 15.04
C ASN A 212 -9.00 2.49 13.62
N GLY A 213 -8.45 1.88 12.58
CA GLY A 213 -8.84 2.16 11.19
C GLY A 213 -10.23 1.65 10.82
N GLU A 214 -10.92 0.89 11.68
CA GLU A 214 -12.33 0.52 11.50
C GLU A 214 -13.28 1.55 12.11
N ASP A 215 -12.76 2.45 12.96
CA ASP A 215 -13.55 3.46 13.64
C ASP A 215 -13.75 4.69 12.74
N LEU A 216 -14.99 4.89 12.30
CA LEU A 216 -15.39 6.02 11.45
C LEU A 216 -15.11 7.39 12.09
N THR A 217 -15.14 7.49 13.42
CA THR A 217 -14.83 8.74 14.13
C THR A 217 -13.34 9.06 14.04
N VAL A 218 -12.49 8.04 14.17
CA VAL A 218 -11.03 8.15 14.01
C VAL A 218 -10.68 8.54 12.58
N GLN A 219 -11.32 7.90 11.59
CA GLN A 219 -11.13 8.24 10.18
C GLN A 219 -11.56 9.69 9.88
N ALA A 220 -12.74 10.11 10.36
CA ALA A 220 -13.23 11.47 10.17
C ALA A 220 -12.30 12.51 10.81
N GLN A 221 -11.87 12.27 12.05
CA GLN A 221 -10.92 13.14 12.75
C GLN A 221 -9.59 13.24 11.99
N HIS A 222 -9.10 12.14 11.43
CA HIS A 222 -7.88 12.13 10.64
C HIS A 222 -8.01 12.97 9.35
N ILE A 223 -9.11 12.79 8.60
CA ILE A 223 -9.40 13.57 7.39
C ILE A 223 -9.48 15.07 7.70
N GLU A 224 -10.15 15.44 8.79
CA GLU A 224 -10.26 16.82 9.24
C GLU A 224 -8.88 17.42 9.57
N ASN A 225 -8.05 16.67 10.30
CA ASN A 225 -6.69 17.10 10.63
C ASN A 225 -5.81 17.32 9.39
N ILE A 226 -5.93 16.45 8.38
CA ILE A 226 -5.27 16.62 7.08
C ILE A 226 -5.75 17.89 6.39
N ARG A 227 -7.06 18.10 6.29
CA ARG A 227 -7.65 19.29 5.66
C ARG A 227 -7.20 20.58 6.35
N ASN A 228 -7.20 20.60 7.69
CA ASN A 228 -6.76 21.76 8.46
C ASN A 228 -5.27 22.05 8.27
N ARG A 229 -4.44 21.02 8.06
CA ARG A 229 -3.00 21.18 7.81
C ARG A 229 -2.73 21.73 6.40
N PHE A 230 -3.30 21.11 5.37
CA PHE A 230 -3.05 21.51 3.99
C PHE A 230 -3.85 22.73 3.53
N GLY A 231 -5.03 22.97 4.12
CA GLY A 231 -5.81 24.19 3.89
C GLY A 231 -5.15 25.46 4.45
N ARG A 232 -4.23 25.32 5.42
CA ARG A 232 -3.38 26.42 5.90
C ARG A 232 -2.15 26.62 5.00
N GLU A 233 -1.53 25.54 4.52
CA GLU A 233 -0.36 25.60 3.61
C GLU A 233 -0.69 26.11 2.21
N SER A 234 -1.96 26.10 1.79
CA SER A 234 -2.42 26.64 0.50
C SER A 234 -2.90 28.10 0.57
N ARG A 235 -2.86 28.73 1.77
CA ARG A 235 -3.22 30.14 2.02
C ARG A 235 -2.01 31.03 2.33
N VAL A 236 -0.79 30.52 2.20
CA VAL A 236 0.48 31.23 2.39
C VAL A 236 1.26 31.12 1.09
#